data_AF-A0A1S1J938-F1
#
_entry.id   AF-A0A1S1J938-F1
#
_cell.length_a   1.000
_cell.length_b   1.000
_cell.length_c   1.000
_cell.angle_alpha   90.00
_cell.angle_beta   90.00
_cell.angle_gamma   90.00
#
_symmetry.space_group_name_H-M   'P 1'
#
loop_
_entity.id
_entity.type
_entity.pdbx_description
1 polymer ?
#
loop_
_entity_poly.entity_id
_entity_poly.type
_entity_poly.pdbx_seq_one_letter_code
_entity_poly.pdbx_strand_id
1 'polypeptide(L)'
;MKNIKILLILFYFCSCSTNTFPKFDYNKSDNPWIDAYKDNVFFSCLKESYKNDSIFKLIEKKDVLNPYDGLSLEDLEKTRCLGINLSTNIPKPILCDNCKEGNNYYMANCLHYYISKELDSIAKKAYKNFLKFEKDNSKN
;
A
#
# COMPACT_ATOMS: atom_id res chain seq x y z
N MET A 1 39.11 26.85 22.21
CA MET A 1 37.82 27.37 21.68
C MET A 1 37.79 27.55 20.15
N LYS A 2 38.91 27.80 19.46
CA LYS A 2 38.95 27.94 17.98
C LYS A 2 38.52 26.67 17.23
N ASN A 3 38.88 25.49 17.75
CA ASN A 3 38.60 24.19 17.10
C ASN A 3 37.12 23.75 17.20
N ILE A 4 36.37 24.25 18.20
CA ILE A 4 34.92 23.97 18.36
C ILE A 4 34.10 24.72 17.30
N LYS A 5 34.54 25.94 16.94
CA LYS A 5 33.87 26.73 15.89
C LYS A 5 33.99 26.10 14.51
N ILE A 6 35.08 25.37 14.23
CA ILE A 6 35.30 24.65 12.97
C ILE A 6 34.37 23.42 12.86
N LEU A 7 34.14 22.72 13.97
CA LEU A 7 33.26 21.55 14.00
C LEU A 7 31.78 21.90 13.72
N LEU A 8 31.32 23.05 14.21
CA LEU A 8 29.96 23.57 13.97
C LEU A 8 29.72 23.98 12.51
N ILE A 9 30.76 24.45 11.81
CA ILE A 9 30.66 24.84 10.40
C ILE A 9 30.56 23.59 9.50
N LEU A 10 31.23 22.49 9.85
CA LEU A 10 31.15 21.23 9.10
C LEU A 10 29.77 20.57 9.15
N PHE A 11 29.04 20.69 10.27
CA PHE A 11 27.67 20.16 10.38
C PHE A 11 26.65 20.91 9.51
N TYR A 12 26.89 22.18 9.20
CA TYR A 12 25.98 23.00 8.38
C TYR A 12 25.98 22.63 6.90
N PHE A 13 27.06 22.02 6.38
CA PHE A 13 27.15 21.64 4.96
C PHE A 13 26.62 20.23 4.65
N CYS A 14 26.28 19.42 5.65
CA CYS A 14 25.77 18.06 5.45
C CYS A 14 24.24 17.94 5.29
N SER A 15 23.48 19.05 5.27
CA SER A 15 22.02 19.00 5.38
C SER A 15 21.22 19.35 4.12
N CYS A 16 21.83 19.32 2.94
CA CYS A 16 21.09 19.43 1.67
C CYS A 16 21.10 18.11 0.91
N SER A 17 20.31 17.13 1.36
CA SER A 17 19.82 16.13 0.41
C SER A 17 18.74 16.81 -0.43
N THR A 18 19.04 17.07 -1.70
CA THR A 18 18.00 17.40 -2.66
C THR A 18 17.16 16.13 -2.84
N ASN A 19 16.06 16.01 -2.08
CA ASN A 19 15.00 15.05 -2.37
C ASN A 19 14.32 15.46 -3.68
N THR A 20 15.04 15.32 -4.80
CA THR A 20 14.43 15.43 -6.12
C THR A 20 13.48 14.26 -6.26
N PHE A 21 12.22 14.54 -6.58
CA PHE A 21 11.32 13.50 -7.08
C PHE A 21 12.03 12.82 -8.25
N PRO A 22 12.43 11.54 -8.13
CA PRO A 22 13.16 10.88 -9.19
C PRO A 22 12.28 10.80 -10.44
N LYS A 23 12.90 10.56 -11.60
CA LYS A 23 12.15 10.32 -12.84
C LYS A 23 11.04 9.31 -12.58
N PHE A 24 9.88 9.63 -13.12
CA PHE A 24 8.67 8.83 -12.98
C PHE A 24 8.91 7.41 -13.49
N ASP A 25 8.59 6.42 -12.65
CA ASP A 25 8.66 5.00 -12.94
C ASP A 25 7.47 4.34 -12.23
N TYR A 26 6.60 3.71 -13.03
CA TYR A 26 5.38 3.05 -12.55
C TYR A 26 5.67 1.88 -11.61
N ASN A 27 6.83 1.23 -11.76
CA ASN A 27 7.21 0.07 -10.97
C ASN A 27 8.30 0.40 -9.96
N LYS A 28 8.41 1.67 -9.56
CA LYS A 28 9.43 2.12 -8.62
C LYS A 28 9.20 1.54 -7.23
N SER A 29 9.80 0.38 -6.98
CA SER A 29 9.76 -0.35 -5.72
C SER A 29 10.98 -1.27 -5.61
N ASP A 30 11.44 -1.51 -4.38
CA ASP A 30 12.43 -2.56 -4.09
C ASP A 30 11.89 -3.95 -4.46
N ASN A 31 10.56 -4.14 -4.39
CA ASN A 31 9.88 -5.34 -4.82
C ASN A 31 8.47 -5.00 -5.36
N PRO A 32 8.35 -4.74 -6.68
CA PRO A 32 7.09 -4.35 -7.30
C PRO A 32 5.96 -5.37 -7.09
N TRP A 33 6.27 -6.67 -7.01
CA TRP A 33 5.27 -7.71 -6.78
C TRP A 33 4.65 -7.58 -5.38
N ILE A 34 5.48 -7.39 -4.35
CA ILE A 34 5.00 -7.24 -2.96
C ILE A 34 4.17 -5.98 -2.83
N ASP A 35 4.64 -4.85 -3.36
CA ASP A 35 3.90 -3.60 -3.29
C ASP A 35 2.58 -3.71 -4.06
N ALA A 36 2.58 -4.31 -5.24
CA ALA A 36 1.36 -4.55 -6.00
C ALA A 36 0.34 -5.43 -5.25
N TYR A 37 0.80 -6.45 -4.53
CA TYR A 37 -0.06 -7.28 -3.69
C TYR A 37 -0.73 -6.44 -2.60
N LYS A 38 0.05 -5.58 -1.92
CA LYS A 38 -0.44 -4.70 -0.86
C LYS A 38 -1.38 -3.62 -1.40
N ASP A 39 -1.06 -3.04 -2.54
CA ASP A 39 -1.88 -2.04 -3.22
C ASP A 39 -3.24 -2.63 -3.60
N ASN A 40 -3.29 -3.87 -4.10
CA ASN A 40 -4.56 -4.55 -4.39
C ASN A 40 -5.41 -4.81 -3.14
N VAL A 41 -4.80 -5.14 -1.98
CA VAL A 41 -5.53 -5.24 -0.71
C VAL A 41 -6.11 -3.88 -0.33
N PHE A 42 -5.32 -2.82 -0.44
CA PHE A 42 -5.75 -1.45 -0.13
C PHE A 42 -6.91 -1.01 -1.03
N PHE A 43 -6.79 -1.15 -2.35
CA PHE A 43 -7.84 -0.79 -3.29
C PHE A 43 -9.09 -1.65 -3.11
N SER A 44 -8.95 -2.95 -2.84
CA SER A 44 -10.08 -3.83 -2.54
C SER A 44 -10.81 -3.41 -1.27
N CYS A 45 -10.07 -3.03 -0.23
CA CYS A 45 -10.63 -2.51 1.02
C CYS A 45 -11.46 -1.25 0.76
N LEU A 46 -10.90 -0.28 0.06
CA LEU A 46 -11.62 0.94 -0.27
C LEU A 46 -12.82 0.69 -1.20
N LYS A 47 -12.66 -0.13 -2.23
CA LYS A 47 -13.75 -0.46 -3.16
C LYS A 47 -14.94 -1.07 -2.44
N GLU A 48 -14.69 -1.96 -1.47
CA GLU A 48 -15.75 -2.52 -0.63
C GLU A 48 -16.37 -1.45 0.28
N SER A 49 -15.56 -0.59 0.89
CA SER A 49 -16.01 0.48 1.79
C SER A 49 -16.96 1.47 1.11
N TYR A 50 -16.73 1.75 -0.17
CA TYR A 50 -17.54 2.68 -0.97
C TYR A 50 -18.40 1.98 -2.02
N LYS A 51 -18.69 0.68 -1.88
CA LYS A 51 -19.35 -0.13 -2.92
C LYS A 51 -20.74 0.37 -3.33
N ASN A 52 -21.42 1.07 -2.42
CA ASN A 52 -22.75 1.64 -2.65
C ASN A 52 -22.69 3.09 -3.17
N ASP A 53 -21.50 3.64 -3.37
CA ASP A 53 -21.27 4.97 -3.92
C ASP A 53 -20.73 4.88 -5.37
N SER A 54 -20.79 5.99 -6.08
CA SER A 54 -20.19 6.21 -7.39
C SER A 54 -18.68 6.50 -7.34
N ILE A 55 -18.13 6.84 -6.16
CA ILE A 55 -16.73 7.29 -6.02
C ILE A 55 -15.73 6.35 -6.71
N PHE A 56 -15.79 5.04 -6.42
CA PHE A 56 -14.85 4.09 -7.03
C PHE A 56 -15.05 3.94 -8.54
N LYS A 57 -16.29 4.03 -9.03
CA LYS A 57 -16.59 4.04 -10.48
C LYS A 57 -16.03 5.30 -11.15
N LEU A 58 -15.95 6.43 -10.45
CA LEU A 58 -15.37 7.66 -10.97
C LEU A 58 -13.84 7.60 -11.01
N ILE A 59 -13.22 6.98 -10.01
CA ILE A 59 -11.77 6.73 -9.98
C ILE A 59 -11.37 5.83 -11.16
N GLU A 60 -12.03 4.67 -11.31
CA GLU A 60 -11.72 3.68 -12.37
C GLU A 60 -11.92 4.21 -13.81
N LYS A 61 -12.61 5.35 -14.00
CA LYS A 61 -12.71 6.02 -15.31
C LYS A 61 -11.46 6.79 -15.71
N LYS A 62 -10.62 7.16 -14.75
CA LYS A 62 -9.46 8.03 -14.96
C LYS A 62 -8.16 7.41 -14.48
N ASP A 63 -8.25 6.44 -13.57
CA ASP A 63 -7.12 5.85 -12.88
C ASP A 63 -7.04 4.36 -13.19
N VAL A 64 -5.85 3.91 -13.61
CA VAL A 64 -5.55 2.49 -13.91
C VAL A 64 -5.21 1.71 -12.63
N LEU A 65 -5.12 2.40 -11.49
CA LEU A 65 -4.80 1.89 -10.17
C LEU A 65 -3.41 1.25 -10.13
N ASN A 66 -3.34 -0.08 -10.15
CA ASN A 66 -2.09 -0.79 -9.99
C ASN A 66 -1.41 -1.01 -11.36
N PRO A 67 -0.17 -0.52 -11.57
CA PRO A 67 0.53 -0.69 -12.84
C PRO A 67 1.17 -2.08 -13.03
N TYR A 68 1.24 -2.91 -11.99
CA TYR A 68 1.88 -4.23 -12.04
C TYR A 68 0.88 -5.33 -12.42
N ASP A 69 1.17 -6.05 -13.50
CA ASP A 69 0.33 -7.09 -14.09
C ASP A 69 0.76 -8.53 -13.73
N GLY A 70 1.85 -8.71 -12.97
CA GLY A 70 2.42 -10.02 -12.64
C GLY A 70 1.75 -10.79 -11.50
N LEU A 71 0.62 -10.32 -10.96
CA LEU A 71 -0.14 -11.06 -9.94
C LEU A 71 -1.03 -12.13 -10.60
N SER A 72 -1.01 -13.34 -10.04
CA SER A 72 -1.91 -14.41 -10.50
C SER A 72 -3.38 -14.11 -10.15
N LEU A 73 -4.32 -14.74 -10.86
CA LEU A 73 -5.75 -14.66 -10.50
C LEU A 73 -6.02 -15.13 -9.06
N GLU A 74 -5.28 -16.14 -8.60
CA GLU A 74 -5.39 -16.64 -7.22
C GLU A 74 -4.93 -15.59 -6.20
N ASP A 75 -3.83 -14.88 -6.49
CA ASP A 75 -3.34 -13.82 -5.62
C ASP A 75 -4.29 -12.62 -5.61
N LEU A 76 -4.80 -12.21 -6.77
CA LEU A 76 -5.81 -11.16 -6.87
C LEU A 76 -7.05 -11.51 -6.04
N GLU A 77 -7.54 -12.74 -6.12
CA GLU A 77 -8.68 -13.19 -5.31
C GLU A 77 -8.39 -13.16 -3.81
N LYS A 78 -7.19 -13.57 -3.38
CA LYS A 78 -6.77 -13.45 -1.97
C LYS A 78 -6.74 -12.00 -1.51
N THR A 79 -6.19 -11.09 -2.32
CA THR A 79 -6.15 -9.67 -1.97
C THR A 79 -7.54 -9.06 -1.88
N ARG A 80 -8.47 -9.48 -2.74
CA ARG A 80 -9.89 -9.07 -2.72
C ARG A 80 -10.56 -9.52 -1.42
N CYS A 81 -10.39 -10.79 -1.05
CA CYS A 81 -10.94 -11.35 0.19
C CYS A 81 -10.40 -10.63 1.44
N LEU A 82 -9.10 -10.34 1.49
CA LEU A 82 -8.49 -9.56 2.57
C LEU A 82 -9.09 -8.15 2.65
N GLY A 83 -9.18 -7.46 1.51
CA GLY A 83 -9.77 -6.12 1.44
C GLY A 83 -11.22 -6.08 1.93
N ILE A 84 -12.04 -7.03 1.49
CA ILE A 84 -13.44 -7.12 1.94
C ILE A 84 -13.51 -7.34 3.44
N ASN A 85 -12.73 -8.29 3.96
CA ASN A 85 -12.71 -8.61 5.39
C ASN A 85 -12.32 -7.39 6.24
N LEU A 86 -11.37 -6.57 5.77
CA LEU A 86 -10.98 -5.33 6.46
C LEU A 86 -12.13 -4.32 6.50
N SER A 87 -12.85 -4.16 5.38
CA SER A 87 -13.94 -3.20 5.28
C SER A 87 -15.16 -3.61 6.10
N THR A 88 -15.47 -4.90 6.18
CA THR A 88 -16.67 -5.41 6.87
C THR A 88 -16.52 -5.47 8.39
N ASN A 89 -15.29 -5.59 8.90
CA ASN A 89 -15.02 -5.79 10.32
C ASN A 89 -14.53 -4.53 11.05
N ILE A 90 -14.73 -3.34 10.48
CA ILE A 90 -14.35 -2.09 11.14
C ILE A 90 -15.28 -1.83 12.33
N PRO A 91 -14.73 -1.65 13.54
CA PRO A 91 -15.53 -1.27 14.70
C PRO A 91 -16.12 0.12 14.50
N LYS A 92 -17.33 0.35 15.02
CA LYS A 92 -17.96 1.67 14.97
C LYS A 92 -17.05 2.72 15.64
N PRO A 93 -16.96 3.95 15.10
CA PRO A 93 -16.21 5.03 15.73
C PRO A 93 -16.67 5.27 17.17
N ILE A 94 -15.74 5.21 18.13
CA ILE A 94 -16.02 5.49 19.55
C ILE A 94 -16.06 7.01 19.79
N LEU A 95 -15.17 7.74 19.10
CA LEU A 95 -15.04 9.19 19.18
C LEU A 95 -15.14 9.74 17.76
N CYS A 96 -16.19 10.50 17.49
CA CYS A 96 -16.36 11.24 16.26
C CYS A 96 -17.34 12.39 16.46
N ASP A 97 -16.83 13.62 16.35
CA ASP A 97 -17.68 14.80 16.37
C ASP A 97 -18.50 14.84 15.06
N ASN A 98 -19.83 14.86 15.19
CA ASN A 98 -20.79 14.93 14.09
C ASN A 98 -20.82 13.71 13.13
N CYS A 99 -20.40 12.51 13.57
CA CYS A 99 -20.61 11.30 12.76
C CYS A 99 -22.10 10.98 12.61
N LYS A 100 -22.52 10.67 11.38
CA LYS A 100 -23.84 10.09 11.08
C LYS A 100 -23.79 8.57 11.22
N GLU A 101 -24.95 7.95 11.37
CA GLU A 101 -25.07 6.51 11.28
C GLU A 101 -24.49 6.00 9.95
N GLY A 102 -23.65 4.97 10.01
CA GLY A 102 -22.93 4.44 8.85
C GLY A 102 -21.58 5.12 8.55
N ASN A 103 -21.25 6.25 9.19
CA ASN A 103 -19.91 6.83 9.08
C ASN A 103 -18.89 5.90 9.75
N ASN A 104 -17.76 5.71 9.08
CA ASN A 104 -16.68 4.86 9.55
C ASN A 104 -15.33 5.38 9.07
N TYR A 105 -14.25 4.94 9.73
CA TYR A 105 -12.88 5.36 9.38
C TYR A 105 -12.25 4.44 8.32
N TYR A 106 -12.98 4.20 7.21
CA TYR A 106 -12.58 3.25 6.16
C TYR A 106 -11.19 3.55 5.59
N MET A 107 -10.95 4.78 5.14
CA MET A 107 -9.66 5.17 4.55
C MET A 107 -8.49 4.96 5.51
N ALA A 108 -8.66 5.40 6.76
CA ALA A 108 -7.63 5.26 7.78
C ALA A 108 -7.36 3.78 8.10
N ASN A 109 -8.41 2.96 8.21
CA ASN A 109 -8.25 1.52 8.46
C ASN A 109 -7.54 0.80 7.31
N CYS A 110 -7.94 1.05 6.05
CA CYS A 110 -7.29 0.47 4.88
C CYS A 110 -5.82 0.91 4.81
N LEU A 111 -5.52 2.19 5.07
CA LEU A 111 -4.15 2.72 5.08
C LEU A 111 -3.30 2.14 6.20
N HIS A 112 -3.84 2.01 7.41
CA HIS A 112 -3.14 1.40 8.54
C HIS A 112 -2.83 -0.07 8.28
N TYR A 113 -3.74 -0.80 7.64
CA TYR A 113 -3.47 -2.18 7.26
C TYR A 113 -2.42 -2.27 6.14
N TYR A 114 -2.45 -1.36 5.17
CA TYR A 114 -1.45 -1.27 4.11
C TYR A 114 -0.01 -1.16 4.64
N ILE A 115 0.18 -0.36 5.69
CA ILE A 115 1.48 -0.18 6.35
C ILE A 115 1.79 -1.21 7.45
N SER A 116 0.87 -2.15 7.70
CA SER A 116 1.01 -3.10 8.82
C SER A 116 2.06 -4.17 8.56
N LYS A 117 2.70 -4.62 9.65
CA LYS A 117 3.60 -5.80 9.61
C LYS A 117 2.87 -7.08 9.24
N GLU A 118 1.57 -7.15 9.53
CA GLU A 118 0.73 -8.29 9.20
C GLU A 118 0.62 -8.45 7.69
N LEU A 119 0.18 -7.40 6.99
CA LEU A 119 0.05 -7.44 5.54
C LEU A 119 1.41 -7.63 4.87
N ASP A 120 2.47 -7.00 5.38
CA ASP A 120 3.84 -7.21 4.89
C ASP A 120 4.27 -8.68 5.00
N SER A 121 3.96 -9.34 6.11
CA SER A 121 4.22 -10.77 6.30
C SER A 121 3.43 -11.65 5.32
N ILE A 122 2.14 -11.34 5.12
CA ILE A 122 1.27 -12.05 4.16
C ILE A 122 1.81 -11.90 2.74
N ALA A 123 2.11 -10.68 2.30
CA ALA A 123 2.63 -10.40 0.96
C ALA A 123 3.98 -11.08 0.71
N LYS A 124 4.90 -11.04 1.70
CA LYS A 124 6.19 -11.75 1.61
C LYS A 124 6.02 -13.26 1.51
N LYS A 125 5.04 -13.85 2.21
CA LYS A 125 4.74 -15.28 2.11
C LYS A 125 4.18 -15.63 0.73
N ALA A 126 3.25 -14.83 0.22
CA ALA A 126 2.69 -15.02 -1.11
C ALA A 126 3.77 -14.91 -2.20
N TYR A 127 4.66 -13.92 -2.09
CA TYR A 127 5.79 -13.74 -3.01
C TYR A 127 6.75 -14.94 -3.02
N LYS A 128 7.04 -15.53 -1.86
CA LYS A 128 7.86 -16.75 -1.79
C LYS A 128 7.23 -17.93 -2.54
N ASN A 129 5.90 -18.05 -2.48
CA ASN A 129 5.18 -19.09 -3.23
C ASN A 129 5.23 -18.83 -4.73
N PHE A 130 5.05 -17.57 -5.15
CA PHE A 130 5.22 -17.14 -6.53
C PHE A 130 6.61 -17.50 -7.07
N LEU A 131 7.69 -17.13 -6.35
CA LEU A 131 9.06 -17.47 -6.75
C LEU A 131 9.32 -18.98 -6.87
N LYS A 132 8.68 -19.78 -6.01
CA LYS A 132 8.77 -21.24 -6.09
C LYS A 132 8.09 -21.76 -7.36
N PHE A 133 6.88 -21.27 -7.66
CA PHE A 133 6.15 -21.63 -8.86
C PHE A 133 6.90 -21.27 -10.15
N GLU A 134 7.41 -20.04 -10.25
CA GLU A 134 8.24 -19.58 -11.38
C GLU A 134 9.46 -20.48 -11.58
N LYS A 135 10.14 -20.82 -10.48
CA LYS A 135 11.30 -21.70 -10.53
C LYS A 135 10.95 -23.11 -11.02
N ASP A 136 9.82 -23.65 -10.59
CA ASP A 136 9.38 -25.00 -10.96
C ASP A 136 8.96 -25.05 -12.45
N ASN A 137 8.36 -23.97 -12.98
CA ASN A 137 7.99 -23.87 -14.39
C ASN A 137 9.17 -23.57 -15.32
N SER A 138 10.17 -22.82 -14.86
CA SER A 138 11.38 -22.51 -15.66
C SER A 138 12.29 -23.73 -15.93
N LYS A 139 12.02 -24.87 -15.27
CA LYS A 139 12.80 -26.11 -15.39
C LYS A 139 12.16 -27.16 -16.31
N ASN A 140 10.92 -26.93 -16.75
CA ASN A 140 10.20 -27.79 -17.68
C ASN A 140 10.22 -27.19 -19.08
#